data_AF-C8N751-F1
#
_entry.id   AF-C8N751-F1
#
_cell.length_a   1.000
_cell.length_b   1.000
_cell.length_c   1.000
_cell.angle_alpha   90.00
_cell.angle_beta   90.00
_cell.angle_gamma   90.00
#
_symmetry.space_group_name_H-M   'P 1'
#
loop_
_entity.id
_entity.type
_entity.pdbx_description
1 polymer ?
#
loop_
_entity_poly.entity_id
_entity_poly.type
_entity_poly.pdbx_seq_one_letter_code
_entity_poly.pdbx_strand_id
1 'polypeptide(L)'
;MNANVKVTSIPTKFDIWETEYVVNDHGDRIVIEYPCAKTEPHSGGNSWTLGSKKETITDPNTMALVRKMAEAGTPYLTVKADGSIFDANMVWSGALTGYGWKPEQFE
;
A
#
# COMPACT_ATOMS: atom_id res chain seq x y z
N MET A 1 0.42 -21.52 -17.04
CA MET A 1 -0.62 -21.46 -16.00
C MET A 1 -1.00 -20.01 -15.85
N ASN A 2 -2.25 -19.63 -16.10
CA ASN A 2 -2.69 -18.25 -15.85
C ASN A 2 -2.66 -18.05 -14.34
N ALA A 3 -1.71 -17.28 -13.83
CA ALA A 3 -1.72 -16.87 -12.44
C ALA A 3 -3.03 -16.10 -12.21
N ASN A 4 -3.94 -16.65 -11.41
CA ASN A 4 -5.14 -15.93 -11.00
C ASN A 4 -4.68 -14.72 -10.18
N VAL A 5 -4.91 -13.52 -10.72
CA VAL A 5 -4.59 -12.28 -10.01
C VAL A 5 -5.59 -12.13 -8.88
N LYS A 6 -5.10 -12.06 -7.63
CA LYS A 6 -5.93 -11.73 -6.47
C LYS A 6 -5.97 -10.21 -6.34
N VAL A 7 -7.17 -9.64 -6.49
CA VAL A 7 -7.40 -8.20 -6.30
C VAL A 7 -8.02 -7.98 -4.92
N THR A 8 -7.49 -7.05 -4.15
CA THR A 8 -7.99 -6.70 -2.82
C THR A 8 -8.01 -5.18 -2.67
N SER A 9 -9.20 -4.64 -2.37
CA SER A 9 -9.37 -3.22 -2.07
C SER A 9 -9.34 -3.02 -0.55
N ILE A 10 -8.55 -2.05 -0.10
CA ILE A 10 -8.40 -1.68 1.30
C ILE A 10 -8.91 -0.24 1.45
N PRO A 11 -10.06 -0.02 2.12
CA PRO A 11 -10.60 1.31 2.31
C PRO A 11 -9.62 2.22 3.05
N THR A 12 -9.54 3.47 2.62
CA THR A 12 -8.71 4.49 3.26
C THR A 12 -9.29 5.88 3.04
N LYS A 13 -8.74 6.85 3.76
CA LYS A 13 -9.07 8.27 3.57
C LYS A 13 -7.82 9.01 3.14
N PHE A 14 -7.92 9.76 2.05
CA PHE A 14 -6.89 10.66 1.61
C PHE A 14 -7.49 12.06 1.58
N ASP A 15 -7.04 12.94 2.49
CA ASP A 15 -7.63 14.26 2.72
C ASP A 15 -9.16 14.21 2.87
N ILE A 16 -9.94 14.86 2.00
CA ILE A 16 -11.40 14.87 2.03
C ILE A 16 -12.04 13.67 1.33
N TRP A 17 -11.27 12.82 0.67
CA TRP A 17 -11.78 11.72 -0.13
C TRP A 17 -11.76 10.40 0.64
N GLU A 18 -12.92 9.76 0.71
CA GLU A 18 -13.02 8.34 0.99
C GLU A 18 -12.61 7.58 -0.29
N THR A 19 -11.59 6.72 -0.18
CA THR A 19 -10.93 6.08 -1.32
C THR A 19 -10.36 4.72 -0.90
N GLU A 20 -9.48 4.11 -1.69
CA GLU A 20 -8.91 2.80 -1.39
C GLU A 20 -7.50 2.63 -1.94
N TYR A 21 -6.74 1.74 -1.29
CA TYR A 21 -5.61 1.08 -1.90
C TYR A 21 -6.09 -0.16 -2.65
N VAL A 22 -5.59 -0.41 -3.85
CA VAL A 22 -5.90 -1.61 -4.62
C VAL A 22 -4.65 -2.47 -4.77
N VAL A 23 -4.65 -3.63 -4.13
CA VAL A 23 -3.56 -4.61 -4.17
C VAL A 23 -3.87 -5.65 -5.23
N ASN A 24 -3.04 -5.72 -6.28
CA ASN A 24 -3.13 -6.72 -7.34
C ASN A 24 -1.97 -7.71 -7.19
N ASP A 25 -2.24 -8.88 -6.60
CA ASP A 25 -1.23 -9.91 -6.35
C ASP A 25 -1.20 -10.91 -7.51
N HIS A 26 -0.07 -10.95 -8.22
CA HIS A 26 0.19 -11.84 -9.34
C HIS A 26 0.93 -13.13 -8.91
N GLY A 27 1.22 -13.29 -7.62
CA GLY A 27 1.98 -14.40 -7.05
C GLY A 27 3.49 -14.10 -6.94
N ASP A 28 4.12 -13.73 -8.04
CA ASP A 28 5.55 -13.38 -8.14
C ASP A 28 5.84 -11.88 -7.99
N ARG A 29 4.81 -11.05 -8.13
CA ARG A 29 4.86 -9.60 -7.92
C ARG A 29 3.52 -9.08 -7.44
N ILE A 30 3.55 -7.90 -6.84
CA ILE A 30 2.34 -7.16 -6.46
C ILE A 30 2.34 -5.80 -7.15
N VAL A 31 1.20 -5.39 -7.69
CA VAL A 31 0.98 -4.01 -8.14
C VAL A 31 0.00 -3.34 -7.18
N ILE A 32 0.47 -2.35 -6.44
CA ILE A 32 -0.39 -1.51 -5.59
C ILE A 32 -0.76 -0.26 -6.35
N GLU A 33 -2.06 0.04 -6.42
CA GLU A 33 -2.57 1.36 -6.75
C GLU A 33 -2.97 2.10 -5.48
N TYR A 34 -2.55 3.35 -5.34
CA TYR A 34 -2.78 4.15 -4.14
C TYR A 34 -3.16 5.60 -4.46
N PRO A 35 -3.97 6.26 -3.60
CA PRO A 35 -4.38 7.63 -3.80
C PRO A 35 -3.20 8.60 -3.68
N CYS A 36 -3.19 9.64 -4.50
CA CYS A 36 -2.23 10.73 -4.39
C CYS A 36 -2.81 12.07 -4.85
N ALA A 37 -2.19 13.17 -4.47
CA ALA A 37 -2.50 14.47 -5.04
C ALA A 37 -2.06 14.52 -6.52
N LYS A 38 -2.99 14.88 -7.40
CA LYS A 38 -2.72 15.23 -8.79
C LYS A 38 -2.87 16.74 -8.93
N THR A 39 -1.78 17.44 -9.19
CA THR A 39 -1.79 18.90 -9.40
C THR A 39 -2.19 19.21 -10.84
N GLU A 40 -3.09 20.17 -11.02
CA GLU A 40 -3.45 20.70 -12.34
C GLU A 40 -3.11 22.20 -12.40
N PRO A 41 -2.44 22.67 -13.46
CA PRO A 41 -2.17 24.10 -13.61
C PRO A 41 -3.50 24.86 -13.70
N HIS A 42 -3.72 25.82 -12.80
CA HIS A 42 -4.89 26.70 -12.84
C HIS A 42 -4.47 28.16 -12.87
N SER A 43 -5.28 29.03 -13.50
CA SER A 43 -4.98 30.44 -13.73
C SER A 43 -4.98 31.33 -12.46
N GLY A 44 -4.99 30.73 -11.27
CA GLY A 44 -4.95 31.41 -9.97
C GLY A 44 -4.09 30.72 -8.91
N GLY A 45 -3.27 29.74 -9.27
CA GLY A 45 -2.45 28.94 -8.36
C GLY A 45 -2.56 27.44 -8.63
N ASN A 46 -1.81 26.62 -7.87
CA ASN A 46 -1.90 25.17 -7.98
C ASN A 46 -3.15 24.69 -7.22
N SER A 47 -4.16 24.19 -7.93
CA SER A 47 -5.17 23.32 -7.34
C SER A 47 -4.77 21.87 -7.52
N TRP A 48 -5.26 20.99 -6.65
CA TRP A 48 -5.02 19.56 -6.78
C TRP A 48 -6.31 18.77 -6.57
N THR A 49 -6.40 17.63 -7.24
CA THR A 49 -7.51 16.68 -7.14
C THR A 49 -6.99 15.32 -6.70
N LEU A 50 -7.89 14.44 -6.29
CA LEU A 50 -7.56 13.03 -6.11
C LEU A 50 -7.09 12.43 -7.44
N GLY A 51 -5.92 11.81 -7.42
CA GLY A 51 -5.42 10.93 -8.47
C GLY A 51 -4.96 9.60 -7.87
N SER A 52 -4.36 8.76 -8.71
CA SER A 52 -3.77 7.50 -8.26
C SER A 52 -2.36 7.30 -8.84
N LYS A 53 -1.55 6.56 -8.10
CA LYS A 53 -0.22 6.08 -8.52
C LYS A 53 -0.17 4.57 -8.41
N LYS A 54 0.72 3.96 -9.21
CA LYS A 54 0.97 2.53 -9.20
C LYS A 54 2.43 2.25 -8.87
N GLU A 55 2.65 1.27 -8.01
CA GLU A 55 3.96 0.74 -7.70
C GLU A 55 3.99 -0.77 -7.87
N THR A 56 5.09 -1.29 -8.41
CA THR A 56 5.32 -2.73 -8.59
C THR A 56 6.35 -3.19 -7.57
N ILE A 57 6.01 -4.23 -6.83
CA ILE A 57 6.79 -4.78 -5.72
C ILE A 57 7.16 -6.21 -6.09
N THR A 58 8.47 -6.51 -6.03
CA THR A 58 9.02 -7.84 -6.33
C THR A 58 9.88 -8.40 -5.19
N ASP A 59 10.17 -7.60 -4.16
CA ASP A 59 10.88 -8.10 -2.99
C ASP A 59 9.98 -9.06 -2.21
N PRO A 60 10.40 -10.30 -1.94
CA PRO A 60 9.55 -11.30 -1.28
C PRO A 60 9.08 -10.88 0.11
N ASN A 61 9.91 -10.18 0.89
CA ASN A 61 9.56 -9.77 2.24
C ASN A 61 8.58 -8.59 2.22
N THR A 62 8.82 -7.60 1.34
CA THR A 62 7.87 -6.49 1.14
C THR A 62 6.52 -7.03 0.63
N MET A 63 6.54 -7.98 -0.31
CA MET A 63 5.32 -8.64 -0.78
C MET A 63 4.58 -9.38 0.34
N ALA A 64 5.29 -10.09 1.21
CA ALA A 64 4.69 -10.77 2.36
C ALA A 64 4.02 -9.78 3.33
N LEU A 65 4.65 -8.63 3.60
CA LEU A 65 4.05 -7.57 4.42
C LEU A 65 2.79 -6.98 3.76
N VAL A 66 2.83 -6.71 2.45
CA VAL A 66 1.65 -6.22 1.72
C VAL A 66 0.50 -7.24 1.72
N ARG A 67 0.80 -8.54 1.61
CA ARG A 67 -0.22 -9.60 1.71
C ARG A 67 -0.89 -9.61 3.07
N LYS A 68 -0.12 -9.47 4.15
CA LYS A 68 -0.67 -9.34 5.52
C LYS A 68 -1.61 -8.15 5.65
N MET A 69 -1.21 -7.01 5.10
CA MET A 69 -2.03 -5.80 5.08
C MET A 69 -3.35 -6.02 4.30
N ALA A 70 -3.28 -6.70 3.15
CA ALA A 70 -4.45 -7.06 2.36
C ALA A 70 -5.36 -8.10 3.05
N GLU A 71 -4.79 -9.05 3.79
CA GLU A 71 -5.53 -10.05 4.58
C GLU A 71 -6.23 -9.42 5.79
N ALA A 72 -5.57 -8.47 6.46
CA ALA A 72 -6.14 -7.70 7.56
C ALA A 72 -7.22 -6.71 7.09
N GLY A 73 -7.17 -6.29 5.82
CA GLY A 73 -8.08 -5.31 5.26
C GLY A 73 -7.86 -3.90 5.83
N THR A 74 -6.68 -3.62 6.36
CA THR A 74 -6.32 -2.34 7.00
C THR A 74 -5.17 -1.66 6.26
N PRO A 75 -5.14 -0.31 6.16
CA PRO A 75 -4.06 0.42 5.49
C PRO A 75 -2.83 0.61 6.40
N TYR A 76 -2.53 -0.39 7.21
CA TYR A 76 -1.41 -0.40 8.15
C TYR A 76 -1.12 -1.84 8.61
N LEU A 77 0.07 -2.04 9.18
CA LEU A 77 0.46 -3.24 9.91
C LEU A 77 0.77 -2.92 11.37
N THR A 78 0.51 -3.89 12.25
CA THR A 78 0.78 -3.77 13.69
C THR A 78 1.89 -4.74 14.07
N VAL A 79 2.89 -4.26 14.80
CA VAL A 79 3.97 -5.07 15.35
C VAL A 79 3.45 -5.91 16.52
N LYS A 80 3.70 -7.22 16.48
CA LYS A 80 3.24 -8.17 17.50
C LYS A 80 3.79 -7.89 18.90
N ALA A 81 5.04 -7.44 18.96
CA ALA A 81 5.79 -7.33 20.21
C ALA A 81 5.29 -6.19 21.10
N ASP A 82 4.93 -5.05 20.50
CA ASP A 82 4.67 -3.81 21.23
C ASP A 82 3.42 -3.06 20.75
N GLY A 83 2.75 -3.54 19.69
CA GLY A 83 1.58 -2.88 19.11
C GLY A 83 1.90 -1.65 18.26
N SER A 84 3.16 -1.39 17.93
CA SER A 84 3.53 -0.28 17.05
C SER A 84 2.85 -0.41 15.69
N ILE A 85 2.33 0.70 15.16
CA ILE A 85 1.61 0.72 13.88
C ILE A 85 2.49 1.39 12.83
N PHE A 86 2.60 0.75 11.66
CA PHE A 86 3.24 1.31 10.48
C PHE A 86 2.24 1.44 9.35
N ASP A 87 2.16 2.64 8.77
CA ASP A 87 1.23 2.92 7.69
C ASP A 87 1.60 2.16 6.40
N ALA A 88 0.63 2.07 5.50
CA ALA A 88 0.80 1.35 4.26
C ALA A 88 1.93 1.90 3.37
N ASN A 89 2.24 3.20 3.42
CA ASN A 89 3.34 3.77 2.63
C ASN A 89 4.69 3.20 3.05
N MET A 90 4.92 3.08 4.36
CA MET A 90 6.13 2.44 4.87
C MET A 90 6.21 0.96 4.49
N VAL A 91 5.06 0.28 4.40
CA VAL A 91 4.97 -1.13 4.01
C VAL A 91 5.35 -1.30 2.54
N TRP A 92 4.65 -0.67 1.60
CA TRP A 92 4.84 -0.97 0.18
C TRP A 92 6.09 -0.31 -0.43
N SER A 93 6.58 0.78 0.15
CA SER A 93 7.84 1.42 -0.28
C SER A 93 9.09 0.58 0.04
N GLY A 94 8.95 -0.49 0.83
CA GLY A 94 10.06 -1.32 1.27
C GLY A 94 10.87 -0.71 2.42
N ALA A 95 10.41 0.38 3.03
CA ALA A 95 11.11 1.03 4.13
C ALA A 95 11.28 0.08 5.33
N LEU A 96 10.22 -0.67 5.70
CA LEU A 96 10.27 -1.60 6.83
C LEU A 96 11.34 -2.68 6.62
N THR A 97 11.34 -3.33 5.46
CA THR A 97 12.34 -4.34 5.10
C THR A 97 13.75 -3.74 5.02
N GLY A 98 13.88 -2.51 4.54
CA GLY A 98 15.14 -1.76 4.54
C GLY A 98 15.69 -1.47 5.95
N TYR A 99 14.80 -1.33 6.94
CA TYR A 99 15.17 -1.17 8.36
C TYR A 99 15.35 -2.50 9.11
N GLY A 100 15.26 -3.64 8.41
CA GLY A 100 15.50 -4.97 8.99
C GLY A 100 14.26 -5.61 9.62
N TRP A 101 13.08 -5.01 9.47
CA TRP A 101 11.83 -5.65 9.89
C TRP A 101 11.51 -6.86 9.01
N LYS A 102 11.01 -7.92 9.64
CA LYS A 102 10.63 -9.16 8.98
C LYS A 102 9.11 -9.40 9.03
N PRO A 103 8.53 -10.06 8.01
CA PRO A 103 7.08 -10.32 7.96
C PRO A 103 6.50 -11.00 9.19
N GLU A 104 7.26 -11.87 9.86
CA GLU A 104 6.76 -12.65 10.99
C GLU A 104 6.49 -11.79 12.23
N GLN A 105 7.08 -10.59 12.29
CA GLN A 105 6.97 -9.64 13.41
C GLN A 105 5.67 -8.84 13.39
N PHE A 106 4.85 -8.97 12.34
CA PHE A 106 3.61 -8.23 12.16
C PHE A 106 2.39 -9.16 12.19
N GLU A 107 1.29 -8.64 12.71
CA GLU A 107 -0.05 -9.18 12.45
C GLU A 107 -0.49 -8.82 11.03
#